data_AF-A0A1G0J718-F1
#
_entry.id   AF-A0A1G0J718-F1
#
_cell.length_a   1.000
_cell.length_b   1.000
_cell.length_c   1.000
_cell.angle_alpha   90.00
_cell.angle_beta   90.00
_cell.angle_gamma   90.00
#
_symmetry.space_group_name_H-M   'P 1'
#
loop_
_entity.id
_entity.type
_entity.pdbx_description
1 polymer ?
#
loop_
_entity_poly.entity_id
_entity_poly.type
_entity_poly.pdbx_seq_one_letter_code
_entity_poly.pdbx_strand_id
1 'polypeptide(L)'
;MEGLHQDVMLCRDVSQDGKTVRIEVEFSAPDGWILRVIGRQGQISEWVELFASSSDAMTTALSAIRYEGIDDFYDDPVFHCLQDALADSPQERHSH
;
A
#
# COMPACT_ATOMS: atom_id res chain seq x y z
N MET A 1 -20.72 9.98 -21.44
CA MET A 1 -19.38 9.92 -22.07
C MET A 1 -18.56 8.98 -21.21
N GLU A 2 -18.73 7.68 -21.44
CA GLU A 2 -17.94 6.65 -20.78
C GLU A 2 -16.73 6.39 -21.67
N GLY A 3 -15.56 6.82 -21.20
CA GLY A 3 -14.33 6.83 -21.98
C GLY A 3 -13.13 6.62 -21.08
N LEU A 4 -12.86 5.35 -20.79
CA LEU A 4 -11.54 4.80 -20.44
C LEU A 4 -10.89 5.35 -19.16
N HIS A 5 -11.26 4.82 -17.99
CA HIS A 5 -10.33 4.70 -16.84
C HIS A 5 -9.25 3.65 -17.14
N GLN A 6 -8.69 3.66 -18.35
CA GLN A 6 -7.72 2.67 -18.78
C GLN A 6 -6.32 3.23 -18.50
N ASP A 7 -5.62 2.56 -17.58
CA ASP A 7 -4.15 2.62 -17.36
C ASP A 7 -3.56 3.64 -16.36
N VAL A 8 -4.34 4.23 -15.44
CA VAL A 8 -3.78 5.09 -14.37
C VAL A 8 -3.33 4.31 -13.11
N MET A 9 -3.81 3.08 -12.95
CA MET A 9 -3.47 2.22 -11.82
C MET A 9 -2.77 0.95 -12.30
N LEU A 10 -1.54 0.71 -11.85
CA LEU A 10 -0.80 -0.52 -12.10
C LEU A 10 -0.72 -1.35 -10.82
N CYS A 11 -1.15 -2.60 -10.89
CA CYS A 11 -1.01 -3.56 -9.79
C CYS A 11 -0.05 -4.68 -10.20
N ARG A 12 0.87 -5.05 -9.33
CA ARG A 12 1.80 -6.15 -9.56
C ARG A 12 2.09 -6.92 -8.29
N ASP A 13 1.88 -8.23 -8.31
CA ASP A 13 2.35 -9.14 -7.27
C ASP A 13 3.84 -9.44 -7.45
N VAL A 14 4.56 -9.42 -6.33
CA VAL A 14 5.99 -9.70 -6.26
C VAL A 14 6.20 -10.75 -5.20
N SER A 15 6.73 -11.90 -5.61
CA SER A 15 7.15 -12.95 -4.70
C SER A 15 8.67 -13.03 -4.64
N GLN A 16 9.22 -12.96 -3.43
CA GLN A 16 10.64 -13.08 -3.16
C GLN A 16 10.81 -13.83 -1.83
N ASP A 17 11.74 -14.78 -1.79
CA ASP A 17 12.06 -15.55 -0.56
C ASP A 17 10.85 -16.24 0.09
N GLY A 18 9.88 -16.70 -0.72
CA GLY A 18 8.64 -17.31 -0.23
C GLY A 18 7.61 -16.35 0.35
N LYS A 19 7.88 -15.04 0.30
CA LYS A 19 6.97 -13.95 0.71
C LYS A 19 6.37 -13.32 -0.53
N THR A 20 5.10 -12.96 -0.46
CA THR A 20 4.40 -12.29 -1.56
C THR A 20 3.85 -10.96 -1.07
N VAL A 21 4.21 -9.88 -1.75
CA VAL A 21 3.66 -8.54 -1.55
C VAL A 21 2.97 -8.08 -2.83
N ARG A 22 1.98 -7.20 -2.70
CA ARG A 22 1.31 -6.57 -3.84
C ARG A 22 1.73 -5.12 -3.93
N ILE A 23 2.20 -4.70 -5.08
CA ILE A 23 2.51 -3.30 -5.37
C ILE A 23 1.34 -2.71 -6.15
N GLU A 24 0.84 -1.56 -5.72
CA GLU A 24 -0.15 -0.77 -6.42
C GLU A 24 0.43 0.62 -6.68
N VAL A 25 0.36 1.07 -7.91
CA VAL A 25 0.82 2.39 -8.35
C VAL A 25 -0.37 3.11 -8.92
N GLU A 26 -0.69 4.29 -8.41
CA GLU A 26 -1.85 5.09 -8.80
C GLU A 26 -1.42 6.53 -9.09
N PHE A 27 -1.84 7.09 -10.21
CA PHE A 27 -1.64 8.52 -10.46
C PHE A 27 -2.66 9.35 -9.69
N SER A 28 -2.18 10.22 -8.80
CA SER A 28 -2.98 11.16 -8.02
C SER A 28 -2.53 12.59 -8.31
N ALA A 29 -3.19 13.24 -9.26
CA ALA A 29 -2.95 14.65 -9.55
C ALA A 29 -3.58 15.54 -8.46
N PRO A 30 -2.91 16.63 -8.02
CA PRO A 30 -1.65 17.19 -8.53
C PRO A 30 -0.37 16.64 -7.87
N ASP A 31 -0.50 15.79 -6.85
CA ASP A 31 0.59 15.40 -5.95
C ASP A 31 1.59 14.39 -6.55
N GLY A 32 1.24 13.70 -7.64
CA GLY A 32 2.13 12.82 -8.38
C GLY A 32 1.64 11.38 -8.47
N TRP A 33 2.53 10.42 -8.27
CA TRP A 33 2.19 9.01 -8.25
C TRP A 33 2.24 8.49 -6.81
N ILE A 34 1.19 7.78 -6.41
CA ILE A 34 1.07 7.07 -5.15
C ILE A 34 1.55 5.65 -5.38
N LEU A 35 2.43 5.17 -4.52
CA LEU A 35 2.94 3.81 -4.50
C LEU A 35 2.50 3.18 -3.19
N ARG A 36 1.87 2.01 -3.27
CA ARG A 36 1.41 1.22 -2.12
C ARG A 36 2.00 -0.17 -2.23
N VAL A 37 2.65 -0.63 -1.17
CA VAL A 37 3.09 -2.02 -1.04
C VAL A 37 2.26 -2.68 0.05
N ILE A 38 1.48 -3.69 -0.34
CA ILE A 38 0.59 -4.45 0.54
C ILE A 38 1.23 -5.79 0.91
N GLY A 39 1.52 -5.97 2.20
CA GLY A 39 2.05 -7.20 2.80
C GLY A 39 0.99 -8.24 3.19
N ARG A 40 1.40 -9.31 3.88
CA ARG A 40 0.52 -10.45 4.23
C ARG A 40 -0.60 -10.11 5.19
N GLN A 41 -0.37 -9.19 6.12
CA GLN A 41 -1.32 -8.84 7.17
C GLN A 41 -2.18 -7.61 6.83
N GLY A 42 -2.18 -7.17 5.56
CA GLY A 42 -2.79 -5.90 5.19
C GLY A 42 -1.98 -4.68 5.62
N GLN A 43 -0.68 -4.86 5.91
CA GLN A 43 0.28 -3.78 6.04
C GLN A 43 0.35 -3.04 4.70
N ILE A 44 0.25 -1.72 4.73
CA ILE A 44 0.33 -0.87 3.53
C ILE A 44 1.44 0.14 3.76
N SER A 45 2.55 -0.03 3.06
CA SER A 45 3.59 1.00 2.96
C SER A 45 3.24 1.91 1.78
N GLU A 46 2.81 3.14 2.07
CA GLU A 46 2.42 4.13 1.07
C GLU A 46 3.40 5.30 1.03
N TRP A 47 3.80 5.71 -0.17
CA TRP A 47 4.52 6.97 -0.37
C TRP A 47 4.12 7.63 -1.69
N VAL A 48 4.32 8.94 -1.76
CA VAL A 48 3.99 9.77 -2.94
C VAL A 48 5.27 10.35 -3.50
N GLU A 49 5.49 10.14 -4.80
CA GLU A 49 6.66 10.66 -5.48
C GLU A 49 6.35 11.06 -6.94
N LEU A 50 7.11 12.03 -7.44
CA LEU A 50 6.94 12.58 -8.78
C LEU A 50 7.70 11.75 -9.80
N PHE A 51 6.99 10.86 -10.49
CA PHE A 51 7.54 10.09 -11.61
C PHE A 51 7.05 10.60 -12.97
N ALA A 52 7.90 10.40 -13.98
CA ALA A 52 7.56 10.67 -15.37
C ALA A 52 6.51 9.70 -15.93
N SER A 53 6.42 8.49 -15.37
CA SER A 53 5.53 7.42 -15.86
C SER A 53 5.22 6.40 -14.77
N SER A 54 4.11 5.67 -14.93
CA SER A 54 3.71 4.56 -14.06
C SER A 54 4.78 3.45 -13.97
N SER A 55 5.54 3.24 -15.05
CA SER A 55 6.64 2.28 -15.11
C SER A 55 7.85 2.70 -14.26
N ASP A 56 8.19 3.99 -14.23
CA ASP A 56 9.23 4.52 -13.34
C ASP A 56 8.83 4.35 -11.88
N ALA A 57 7.59 4.71 -11.53
CA ALA A 57 7.04 4.51 -10.19
C ALA A 57 7.13 3.02 -9.78
N MET A 58 6.65 2.12 -10.63
CA MET A 58 6.73 0.67 -10.39
C MET A 58 8.18 0.18 -10.20
N THR A 59 9.12 0.69 -11.00
CA THR A 59 10.53 0.31 -10.91
C THR A 59 11.15 0.78 -9.59
N THR A 60 10.78 1.97 -9.12
CA THR A 60 11.22 2.48 -7.83
C THR A 60 10.67 1.63 -6.68
N ALA A 61 9.38 1.29 -6.68
CA ALA A 61 8.82 0.39 -5.66
C ALA A 61 9.50 -0.98 -5.65
N LEU A 62 9.76 -1.56 -6.82
CA LEU A 62 10.50 -2.82 -6.93
C LEU A 62 11.95 -2.69 -6.42
N SER A 63 12.58 -1.54 -6.66
CA SER A 63 13.95 -1.27 -6.21
C SER A 63 14.02 -1.10 -4.70
N ALA A 64 13.04 -0.44 -4.08
CA ALA A 64 12.90 -0.31 -2.64
C ALA A 64 12.77 -1.69 -1.97
N ILE A 65 11.86 -2.54 -2.45
CA ILE A 65 11.70 -3.92 -1.95
C ILE A 65 13.00 -4.73 -2.08
N ARG A 66 13.75 -4.54 -3.17
CA ARG A 66 15.03 -5.22 -3.36
C ARG A 66 16.13 -4.69 -2.45
N TYR A 67 16.15 -3.38 -2.20
CA TYR A 67 17.22 -2.72 -1.45
C TYR A 67 17.04 -2.86 0.06
N GLU A 68 15.83 -2.60 0.57
CA GLU A 68 15.51 -2.74 2.00
C GLU A 68 15.22 -4.20 2.38
N GLY A 69 14.67 -4.96 1.43
CA GLY A 69 14.29 -6.35 1.60
C GLY A 69 12.79 -6.52 1.74
N ILE A 70 12.24 -7.57 1.11
CA ILE A 70 10.81 -7.87 1.17
C ILE A 70 10.29 -8.09 2.59
N ASP A 71 11.15 -8.45 3.54
CA ASP A 71 10.78 -8.66 4.95
C ASP A 71 10.21 -7.38 5.59
N ASP A 72 10.81 -6.23 5.29
CA ASP A 72 10.42 -4.91 5.80
C ASP A 72 8.99 -4.54 5.35
N PHE A 73 8.63 -4.92 4.12
CA PHE A 73 7.30 -4.69 3.57
C PHE A 73 6.29 -5.82 3.84
N TYR A 74 6.75 -6.95 4.40
CA TYR A 74 5.93 -8.14 4.57
C TYR A 74 5.46 -8.35 6.01
N ASP A 75 6.28 -7.98 7.00
CA ASP A 75 6.04 -8.25 8.42
C ASP A 75 6.19 -7.03 9.35
N ASP A 76 6.49 -5.83 8.83
CA ASP A 76 6.85 -4.72 9.71
C ASP A 76 5.65 -4.23 10.56
N PRO A 77 5.78 -4.24 11.91
CA PRO A 77 4.70 -3.91 12.84
C PRO A 77 4.44 -2.40 12.97
N VAL A 78 5.11 -1.52 12.23
CA VAL A 78 5.03 -0.06 12.45
C VAL A 78 3.66 0.51 12.05
N PHE A 79 2.85 -0.20 11.26
CA PHE A 79 1.51 0.27 10.87
C PHE A 79 0.33 -0.30 11.67
N HIS A 80 0.54 -0.64 12.95
CA HIS A 80 -0.55 -0.83 13.93
C HIS A 80 -0.79 0.39 14.83
N CYS A 81 -0.56 1.61 14.33
CA CYS A 81 -0.73 2.82 15.15
C CYS A 81 -2.12 3.48 15.09
N LEU A 82 -3.09 3.02 14.28
CA LEU A 82 -4.39 3.72 14.22
C LEU A 82 -5.61 2.87 13.81
N GLN A 83 -5.66 1.59 14.17
CA GLN A 83 -6.90 0.80 14.05
C GLN A 83 -7.43 0.20 15.36
N ASP A 84 -6.70 0.34 16.47
CA ASP A 84 -7.17 -0.13 17.78
C ASP A 84 -7.95 0.94 18.58
N ALA A 85 -7.89 2.22 18.17
CA ALA A 85 -8.52 3.31 18.92
C ALA A 85 -10.05 3.47 18.69
N LEU A 86 -10.71 2.53 18.02
CA LEU A 86 -12.17 2.57 17.80
C LEU A 86 -12.92 1.32 18.28
N ALA A 87 -12.25 0.38 18.95
CA ALA A 87 -12.88 -0.84 19.47
C ALA A 87 -13.26 -0.77 20.97
N ASP A 88 -13.03 0.35 21.66
CA ASP A 88 -13.56 0.57 23.01
C ASP A 88 -14.81 1.46 22.97
N SER A 89 -15.94 0.86 22.63
CA SER A 89 -17.24 1.35 23.09
C SER A 89 -17.75 0.36 24.13
N PRO A 90 -17.69 0.66 25.43
CA PRO A 90 -18.31 -0.18 26.43
C PRO A 90 -19.81 -0.22 26.14
N GLN A 91 -20.36 -1.43 26.00
CA GLN A 91 -21.80 -1.65 25.97
C GLN A 91 -22.38 -1.19 27.31
N GLU A 92 -22.81 0.07 27.36
CA GLU A 92 -23.56 0.62 28.48
C GLU A 92 -24.88 -0.18 28.59
N ARG A 93 -24.88 -1.06 29.59
CA ARG A 93 -26.06 -1.71 30.13
C ARG A 93 -27.14 -0.66 30.39
N HIS A 94 -28.22 -0.69 29.62
CA HIS A 94 -29.51 -0.19 30.09
C HIS A 94 -30.52 -1.34 30.05
N SER A 95 -30.44 -2.19 31.08
CA SER A 95 -31.61 -2.85 31.66
C SER A 95 -31.94 -2.14 32.95
N HIS A 96 -32.92 -1.24 32.90
CA HIS A 96 -33.89 -1.03 33.97
C HIS A 96 -35.12 -0.31 33.41
#